data_AF-A0A1U8JS09-F1
#
_entry.id   AF-A0A1U8JS09-F1
#
_cell.length_a   1.000
_cell.length_b   1.000
_cell.length_c   1.000
_cell.angle_alpha   90.00
_cell.angle_beta   90.00
_cell.angle_gamma   90.00
#
_symmetry.space_group_name_H-M   'P 1'
#
loop_
_entity.id
_entity.type
_entity.pdbx_description
1 polymer ?
#
loop_
_entity_poly.entity_id
_entity_poly.type
_entity_poly.pdbx_seq_one_letter_code
_entity_poly.pdbx_strand_id
1 'polypeptide(L)'
;MFNPYSKNIIDFFKLLYNVTNNPFSNNPSLFFTIRSFSNASLDQSRSFTVSYLTNNLGFSPESALKASKCVRFKTPQNADTVITFLEKYGFSDTQIRKIIEVRPHLLRSDLEKTILPKIHFFQSKGGANPDISKLLLHNPRLFSHSLKKLIIPCFNQLSSFLQSDSKAIIALRRNPFLIPCNFDVYMLPNVKTLLDNGVPESNITTMFNYHPRAFVMSPDQFKEIVKDVKEMGFNPLLLKFLHAVILFRKVSKSAMEGKFDVYKKWGWSDEEIWKAFRKFPGVLEPSKEKITAIMDFLVNEMGFESLIIANHPSIVSRSLEKLIVPRALFARELLSKGLIKDLRFSVVFGTSEKVFVQRFVNKYKDKAPELLKLYEEKLEFAVRGEYKSNRASCRT
;
A
#
# COMPACT_ATOMS: atom_id res chain seq x y z
N MET A 1 -20.23 -32.65 -17.20
CA MET A 1 -20.28 -32.16 -15.80
C MET A 1 -18.87 -31.82 -15.37
N PHE A 2 -18.53 -30.53 -15.29
CA PHE A 2 -17.23 -30.08 -14.79
C PHE A 2 -17.21 -30.14 -13.27
N ASN A 3 -16.24 -30.85 -12.68
CA ASN A 3 -16.00 -30.85 -11.24
C ASN A 3 -15.06 -29.66 -10.89
N PRO A 4 -15.52 -28.60 -10.20
CA PRO A 4 -14.70 -27.44 -9.84
C PRO A 4 -13.65 -27.72 -8.74
N TYR A 5 -13.52 -28.97 -8.29
CA TYR A 5 -12.62 -29.42 -7.23
C TYR A 5 -11.45 -30.29 -7.69
N SER A 6 -11.39 -30.71 -8.96
CA SER A 6 -10.24 -31.48 -9.47
C SER A 6 -9.04 -30.55 -9.75
N LYS A 7 -8.35 -30.14 -8.70
CA LYS A 7 -7.05 -29.47 -8.78
C LYS A 7 -5.97 -30.51 -9.02
N ASN A 8 -5.15 -30.29 -10.05
CA ASN A 8 -3.77 -30.70 -9.98
C ASN A 8 -2.91 -29.43 -9.78
N ILE A 9 -2.06 -29.42 -8.75
CA ILE A 9 -1.05 -28.37 -8.52
C ILE A 9 -0.18 -28.18 -9.77
N ILE A 10 0.00 -29.27 -10.51
CA ILE A 10 0.67 -29.34 -11.80
C ILE A 10 -0.06 -28.49 -12.84
N ASP A 11 -1.40 -28.51 -12.90
CA ASP A 11 -2.17 -27.73 -13.87
C ASP A 11 -2.21 -26.25 -13.52
N PHE A 12 -2.21 -25.91 -12.22
CA PHE A 12 -2.02 -24.53 -11.75
C PHE A 12 -0.61 -24.01 -12.07
N PHE A 13 0.43 -24.83 -11.86
CA PHE A 13 1.78 -24.43 -12.22
C PHE A 13 2.04 -24.44 -13.72
N LYS A 14 1.33 -25.26 -14.51
CA LYS A 14 1.32 -25.23 -15.97
C LYS A 14 0.54 -24.02 -16.52
N LEU A 15 -0.58 -23.63 -15.89
CA LEU A 15 -1.29 -22.38 -16.19
C LEU A 15 -0.41 -21.16 -15.88
N LEU A 16 0.23 -21.14 -14.71
CA LEU A 16 1.24 -20.12 -14.40
C LEU A 16 2.51 -20.22 -15.27
N TYR A 17 2.87 -21.40 -15.79
CA TYR A 17 4.08 -21.59 -16.60
C TYR A 17 4.05 -20.73 -17.86
N ASN A 18 2.86 -20.54 -18.45
CA ASN A 18 2.69 -19.68 -19.62
C ASN A 18 2.69 -18.16 -19.29
N VAL A 19 2.54 -17.79 -18.01
CA VAL A 19 2.44 -16.39 -17.56
C VAL A 19 3.74 -15.89 -16.92
N THR A 20 4.65 -16.77 -16.51
CA THR A 20 5.78 -16.40 -15.62
C THR A 20 7.17 -16.45 -16.25
N ASN A 21 7.34 -15.93 -17.47
CA ASN A 21 8.60 -15.25 -17.77
C ASN A 21 8.45 -13.80 -17.32
N ASN A 22 8.92 -13.53 -16.11
CA ASN A 22 8.87 -12.22 -15.47
C ASN A 22 10.27 -11.59 -15.45
N PRO A 23 10.67 -10.80 -16.48
CA PRO A 23 11.84 -9.94 -16.39
C PRO A 23 11.54 -8.58 -15.73
N PHE A 24 10.28 -8.27 -15.41
CA PHE A 24 9.86 -6.86 -15.25
C PHE A 24 9.03 -6.51 -14.01
N SER A 25 8.85 -7.42 -13.05
CA SER A 25 8.29 -7.06 -11.73
C SER A 25 9.16 -6.06 -10.95
N ASN A 26 10.41 -5.88 -11.39
CA ASN A 26 11.29 -4.80 -11.01
C ASN A 26 11.72 -4.01 -12.23
N ASN A 27 10.80 -3.47 -13.03
CA ASN A 27 11.18 -2.46 -14.01
C ASN A 27 10.94 -1.04 -13.45
N PRO A 28 11.87 -0.51 -12.64
CA PRO A 28 11.88 0.91 -12.36
C PRO A 28 12.16 1.71 -13.66
N SER A 29 12.60 1.10 -14.77
CA SER A 29 12.99 1.81 -15.99
C SER A 29 11.90 2.65 -16.66
N LEU A 30 10.60 2.42 -16.39
CA LEU A 30 9.54 3.38 -16.80
C LEU A 30 9.63 4.74 -16.08
N PHE A 31 10.47 4.82 -15.05
CA PHE A 31 10.65 5.98 -14.19
C PHE A 31 12.12 6.38 -13.97
N PHE A 32 13.09 5.79 -14.66
CA PHE A 32 14.49 6.20 -14.46
C PHE A 32 15.19 6.42 -15.79
N THR A 33 15.02 7.62 -16.34
CA THR A 33 16.07 8.21 -17.16
C THR A 33 17.16 8.71 -16.21
N ILE A 34 18.10 7.84 -15.84
CA ILE A 34 19.36 8.28 -15.27
C ILE A 34 20.15 8.85 -16.46
N ARG A 35 20.21 10.18 -16.56
CA ARG A 35 21.23 10.80 -17.42
C ARG A 35 22.58 10.46 -16.81
N SER A 36 23.48 9.91 -17.61
CA SER A 36 24.88 9.74 -17.21
C SER A 36 25.48 11.13 -16.98
N PHE A 37 26.30 11.28 -15.95
CA PHE A 37 26.97 12.52 -15.63
C PHE A 37 28.48 12.31 -15.62
N SER A 38 29.15 13.17 -16.35
CA SER A 38 30.60 13.24 -16.50
C SER A 38 31.30 13.44 -15.15
N ASN A 39 32.46 12.80 -15.00
CA ASN A 39 33.35 12.98 -13.86
C ASN A 39 33.90 14.42 -13.85
N ALA A 40 33.84 15.09 -12.70
CA ALA A 40 34.49 16.37 -12.49
C ALA A 40 35.11 16.49 -11.09
N SER A 41 36.21 17.24 -11.06
CA SER A 41 37.32 17.32 -10.11
C SER A 41 37.04 17.92 -8.72
N LEU A 42 38.05 17.81 -7.85
CA LEU A 42 38.14 18.24 -6.44
C LEU A 42 37.70 19.69 -6.12
N ASP A 43 37.61 20.58 -7.12
CA ASP A 43 37.25 22.00 -6.94
C ASP A 43 35.74 22.22 -6.64
N GLN A 44 34.92 21.19 -6.82
CA GLN A 44 33.46 21.25 -6.65
C GLN A 44 32.99 21.27 -5.18
N SER A 45 33.84 20.86 -4.24
CA SER A 45 33.55 20.81 -2.79
C SER A 45 33.44 22.20 -2.14
N ARG A 46 33.95 23.25 -2.80
CA ARG A 46 33.91 24.65 -2.33
C ARG A 46 32.87 25.53 -3.02
N SER A 47 31.99 24.96 -3.83
CA SER A 47 30.97 25.77 -4.52
C SER A 47 29.93 26.33 -3.54
N PHE A 48 29.54 27.61 -3.72
CA PHE A 48 28.48 28.26 -2.93
C PHE A 48 27.22 27.40 -2.78
N THR A 49 26.84 26.69 -3.86
CA THR A 49 25.71 25.77 -3.84
C THR A 49 25.88 24.64 -2.82
N VAL A 50 27.07 24.03 -2.70
CA VAL A 50 27.30 22.96 -1.72
C VAL A 50 27.18 23.53 -0.30
N SER A 51 27.80 24.67 -0.01
CA SER A 51 27.69 25.33 1.29
C SER A 51 26.24 25.69 1.64
N TYR A 52 25.48 26.22 0.69
CA TYR A 52 24.07 26.55 0.89
C TYR A 52 23.22 25.31 1.19
N LEU A 53 23.37 24.24 0.39
CA LEU A 53 22.61 23.00 0.61
C LEU A 53 22.93 22.36 1.97
N THR A 54 24.19 22.38 2.39
CA THR A 54 24.61 21.84 3.69
C THR A 54 24.12 22.72 4.84
N ASN A 55 24.39 24.02 4.81
CA ASN A 55 24.18 24.90 5.94
C ASN A 55 22.72 25.34 6.09
N ASN A 56 22.03 25.61 4.99
CA ASN A 56 20.68 26.17 5.01
C ASN A 56 19.60 25.09 4.87
N LEU A 57 19.88 24.03 4.10
CA LEU A 57 18.91 22.94 3.90
C LEU A 57 19.26 21.66 4.67
N GLY A 58 20.40 21.59 5.36
CA GLY A 58 20.81 20.46 6.20
C GLY A 58 21.10 19.18 5.43
N PHE A 59 21.63 19.29 4.21
CA PHE A 59 22.11 18.14 3.44
C PHE A 59 23.40 17.59 4.05
N SER A 60 23.60 16.26 4.00
CA SER A 60 24.93 15.68 4.20
C SER A 60 25.91 16.20 3.13
N PRO A 61 27.22 16.32 3.41
CA PRO A 61 28.20 16.74 2.41
C PRO A 61 28.12 15.96 1.08
N GLU A 62 27.92 14.64 1.12
CA GLU A 62 27.81 13.80 -0.07
C GLU A 62 26.57 14.12 -0.91
N SER A 63 25.41 14.23 -0.26
CA SER A 63 24.14 14.59 -0.90
C SER A 63 24.17 16.01 -1.47
N ALA A 64 24.77 16.98 -0.77
CA ALA A 64 24.97 18.34 -1.24
C ALA A 64 25.85 18.37 -2.50
N LEU A 65 26.95 17.62 -2.51
CA LEU A 65 27.83 17.50 -3.68
C LEU A 65 27.13 16.83 -4.86
N LYS A 66 26.29 15.81 -4.61
CA LYS A 66 25.50 15.17 -5.66
C LYS A 66 24.48 16.14 -6.27
N ALA A 67 23.76 16.88 -5.43
CA ALA A 67 22.76 17.85 -5.87
C ALA A 67 23.40 19.05 -6.62
N SER A 68 24.59 19.50 -6.22
CA SER A 68 25.31 20.60 -6.89
C SER A 68 25.80 20.27 -8.30
N LYS A 69 25.84 18.99 -8.66
CA LYS A 69 26.05 18.54 -10.05
C LYS A 69 24.82 18.79 -10.92
N CYS A 70 23.62 18.77 -10.33
CA CYS A 70 22.37 19.04 -11.03
C CYS A 70 22.06 20.54 -11.04
N VAL A 71 22.18 21.23 -9.91
CA VAL A 71 21.88 22.66 -9.80
C VAL A 71 23.11 23.44 -9.41
N ARG A 72 23.33 24.62 -10.01
CA ARG A 72 24.40 25.54 -9.62
C ARG A 72 23.89 26.97 -9.57
N PHE A 73 24.16 27.66 -8.48
CA PHE A 73 23.84 29.07 -8.30
C PHE A 73 24.89 29.73 -7.40
N LYS A 74 25.03 31.06 -7.52
CA LYS A 74 26.05 31.85 -6.80
C LYS A 74 25.47 32.67 -5.65
N THR A 75 24.16 32.83 -5.59
CA THR A 75 23.49 33.72 -4.65
C THR A 75 22.20 33.07 -4.14
N PRO A 76 21.77 33.34 -2.90
CA PRO A 76 20.70 32.58 -2.26
C PRO A 76 19.30 33.06 -2.65
N GLN A 77 19.13 34.25 -3.22
CA GLN A 77 17.82 34.93 -3.33
C GLN A 77 16.74 34.07 -4.00
N ASN A 78 17.04 33.44 -5.13
CA ASN A 78 16.04 32.60 -5.80
C ASN A 78 15.74 31.31 -5.03
N ALA A 79 16.76 30.72 -4.42
CA ALA A 79 16.61 29.52 -3.60
C ALA A 79 15.76 29.82 -2.36
N ASP A 80 16.06 30.92 -1.66
CA ASP A 80 15.29 31.39 -0.50
C ASP A 80 13.84 31.69 -0.89
N THR A 81 13.61 32.36 -2.03
CA THR A 81 12.26 32.63 -2.54
C THR A 81 11.48 31.33 -2.78
N VAL A 82 12.12 30.31 -3.36
CA VAL A 82 11.51 28.98 -3.57
C VAL A 82 11.19 28.31 -2.23
N ILE A 83 12.08 28.39 -1.25
CA ILE A 83 11.89 27.77 0.07
C ILE A 83 10.73 28.45 0.80
N THR A 84 10.74 29.79 0.92
CA THR A 84 9.67 30.56 1.56
C THR A 84 8.32 30.32 0.88
N PHE A 85 8.30 30.15 -0.44
CA PHE A 85 7.09 29.76 -1.15
C PHE A 85 6.59 28.38 -0.71
N LEU A 86 7.46 27.37 -0.66
CA LEU A 86 7.06 26.03 -0.23
C LEU A 86 6.58 26.05 1.24
N GLU A 87 7.24 26.79 2.12
CA GLU A 87 6.79 26.98 3.52
C GLU A 87 5.38 27.58 3.58
N LYS A 88 5.10 28.62 2.78
CA LYS A 88 3.77 29.24 2.66
C LYS A 88 2.69 28.24 2.22
N TYR A 89 3.05 27.22 1.46
CA TYR A 89 2.15 26.14 1.04
C TYR A 89 2.13 24.93 2.00
N GLY A 90 2.69 25.09 3.19
CA GLY A 90 2.59 24.15 4.30
C GLY A 90 3.59 22.99 4.24
N PHE A 91 4.67 23.11 3.46
CA PHE A 91 5.76 22.13 3.48
C PHE A 91 6.71 22.42 4.66
N SER A 92 7.07 21.38 5.42
CA SER A 92 8.09 21.49 6.48
C SER A 92 9.51 21.46 5.90
N ASP A 93 10.50 21.94 6.64
CA ASP A 93 11.92 21.93 6.22
C ASP A 93 12.40 20.54 5.78
N THR A 94 11.98 19.50 6.50
CA THR A 94 12.28 18.10 6.17
C THR A 94 11.64 17.65 4.85
N GLN A 95 10.44 18.13 4.54
CA GLN A 95 9.75 17.86 3.28
C GLN A 95 10.38 18.63 2.12
N ILE A 96 10.74 19.90 2.36
CA ILE A 96 11.44 20.76 1.40
C ILE A 96 12.78 20.12 1.04
N ARG A 97 13.60 19.73 2.03
CA ARG A 97 14.85 19.00 1.81
C ARG A 97 14.64 17.80 0.88
N LYS A 98 13.66 16.95 1.18
CA LYS A 98 13.34 15.76 0.38
C LYS A 98 12.92 16.09 -1.06
N ILE A 99 12.17 17.17 -1.26
CA ILE A 99 11.80 17.64 -2.60
C ILE A 99 13.05 18.09 -3.37
N ILE A 100 13.92 18.88 -2.74
CA ILE A 100 15.14 19.40 -3.34
C ILE A 100 16.16 18.29 -3.61
N GLU A 101 16.28 17.28 -2.75
CA GLU A 101 17.11 16.09 -3.00
C GLU A 101 16.72 15.38 -4.30
N VAL A 102 15.42 15.29 -4.59
CA VAL A 102 14.90 14.65 -5.80
C VAL A 102 14.94 15.60 -7.01
N ARG A 103 14.77 16.91 -6.78
CA ARG A 103 14.71 17.95 -7.83
C ARG A 103 15.50 19.20 -7.44
N PRO A 104 16.85 19.17 -7.49
CA PRO A 104 17.67 20.33 -7.12
C PRO A 104 17.42 21.57 -8.00
N HIS A 105 17.06 21.38 -9.27
CA HIS A 105 16.72 22.48 -10.19
C HIS A 105 15.54 23.34 -9.74
N LEU A 106 14.72 22.87 -8.80
CA LEU A 106 13.62 23.65 -8.26
C LEU A 106 14.11 24.96 -7.63
N LEU A 107 15.31 24.96 -7.01
CA LEU A 107 15.96 26.14 -6.43
C LEU A 107 16.26 27.25 -7.44
N ARG A 108 16.22 26.94 -8.75
CA ARG A 108 16.42 27.90 -9.85
C ARG A 108 15.15 28.15 -10.66
N SER A 109 14.02 27.58 -10.26
CA SER A 109 12.79 27.64 -11.04
C SER A 109 12.07 28.95 -10.80
N ASP A 110 11.45 29.47 -11.86
CA ASP A 110 10.49 30.57 -11.80
C ASP A 110 9.18 30.02 -11.22
N LEU A 111 8.83 30.44 -10.00
CA LEU A 111 7.67 29.95 -9.26
C LEU A 111 6.35 30.24 -10.00
N GLU A 112 6.19 31.47 -10.48
CA GLU A 112 5.01 31.98 -11.16
C GLU A 112 4.75 31.24 -12.48
N LYS A 113 5.81 30.88 -13.19
CA LYS A 113 5.69 30.16 -14.46
C LYS A 113 5.65 28.65 -14.31
N THR A 114 6.23 28.11 -13.24
CA THR A 114 6.52 26.67 -13.16
C THR A 114 5.68 25.95 -12.11
N ILE A 115 5.65 26.47 -10.87
CA ILE A 115 5.06 25.76 -9.73
C ILE A 115 3.61 26.19 -9.52
N LEU A 116 3.39 27.50 -9.43
CA LEU A 116 2.11 28.09 -9.09
C LEU A 116 0.98 27.66 -10.05
N PRO A 117 1.19 27.61 -11.38
CA PRO A 117 0.14 27.17 -12.30
C PRO A 117 -0.32 25.72 -12.06
N LYS A 118 0.59 24.85 -11.59
CA LYS A 118 0.27 23.45 -11.29
C LYS A 118 -0.58 23.35 -10.02
N ILE A 119 -0.25 24.13 -8.99
CA ILE A 119 -1.01 24.18 -7.74
C ILE A 119 -2.41 24.74 -8.02
N HIS A 120 -2.51 25.87 -8.73
CA HIS A 120 -3.79 26.47 -9.09
C HIS A 120 -4.66 25.55 -9.95
N PHE A 121 -4.06 24.80 -10.86
CA PHE A 121 -4.79 23.77 -11.60
C PHE A 121 -5.46 22.77 -10.66
N PHE A 122 -4.72 22.13 -9.74
CA PHE A 122 -5.32 21.16 -8.82
C PHE A 122 -6.35 21.81 -7.87
N GLN A 123 -6.12 23.05 -7.44
CA GLN A 123 -7.10 23.81 -6.63
C GLN A 123 -8.39 24.06 -7.41
N SER A 124 -8.30 24.49 -8.68
CA SER A 124 -9.46 24.69 -9.57
C SER A 124 -10.27 23.41 -9.80
N LYS A 125 -9.68 22.24 -9.54
CA LYS A 125 -10.31 20.92 -9.62
C LYS A 125 -10.84 20.42 -8.28
N GLY A 126 -10.87 21.28 -7.27
CA GLY A 126 -11.37 20.98 -5.92
C GLY A 126 -10.34 20.34 -4.99
N GLY A 127 -9.05 20.43 -5.31
CA GLY A 127 -7.97 19.92 -4.47
C GLY A 127 -7.70 20.82 -3.27
N ALA A 128 -7.79 20.26 -2.07
CA ALA A 128 -7.37 20.96 -0.86
C ALA A 128 -5.83 21.06 -0.79
N ASN A 129 -5.30 22.14 -0.22
CA ASN A 129 -3.85 22.35 -0.09
C ASN A 129 -3.11 21.14 0.52
N PRO A 130 -3.58 20.50 1.61
CA PRO A 130 -2.90 19.33 2.17
C PRO A 130 -2.81 18.14 1.18
N ASP A 131 -3.83 17.93 0.36
CA ASP A 131 -3.84 16.84 -0.62
C ASP A 131 -2.88 17.14 -1.79
N ILE A 132 -2.81 18.40 -2.23
CA ILE A 132 -1.87 18.87 -3.26
C ILE A 132 -0.43 18.78 -2.74
N SER A 133 -0.17 19.23 -1.52
CA SER A 133 1.17 19.15 -0.92
C SER A 133 1.62 17.69 -0.78
N LYS A 134 0.72 16.80 -0.36
CA LYS A 134 1.00 15.35 -0.30
C LYS A 134 1.28 14.73 -1.67
N LEU A 135 0.50 15.11 -2.70
CA LEU A 135 0.70 14.69 -4.09
C LEU A 135 2.11 15.08 -4.59
N LEU A 136 2.50 16.33 -4.39
CA LEU A 136 3.79 16.88 -4.83
C LEU A 136 4.96 16.31 -4.03
N LEU A 137 4.79 16.10 -2.73
CA LEU A 137 5.80 15.49 -1.85
C LEU A 137 6.11 14.04 -2.25
N HIS A 138 5.08 13.26 -2.59
CA HIS A 138 5.25 11.87 -2.99
C HIS A 138 5.82 11.71 -4.41
N ASN A 139 5.64 12.71 -5.28
CA ASN A 139 6.28 12.74 -6.59
C ASN A 139 6.76 14.15 -6.96
N PRO A 140 7.95 14.57 -6.45
CA PRO A 140 8.51 15.89 -6.75
C PRO A 140 8.77 16.13 -8.24
N ARG A 141 8.79 15.06 -9.05
CA ARG A 141 9.00 15.16 -10.50
C ARG A 141 7.88 15.87 -11.23
N LEU A 142 6.69 15.95 -10.63
CA LEU A 142 5.56 16.70 -11.17
C LEU A 142 5.90 18.18 -11.42
N PHE A 143 6.82 18.77 -10.63
CA PHE A 143 7.26 20.15 -10.86
C PHE A 143 7.91 20.34 -12.23
N SER A 144 8.56 19.32 -12.78
CA SER A 144 9.22 19.39 -14.09
C SER A 144 8.35 18.90 -15.24
N HIS A 145 7.18 18.31 -14.98
CA HIS A 145 6.26 17.91 -16.04
C HIS A 145 5.55 19.13 -16.64
N SER A 146 5.24 19.05 -17.93
CA SER A 146 4.44 20.08 -18.59
C SER A 146 3.02 20.05 -18.06
N LEU A 147 2.53 21.20 -17.57
CA LEU A 147 1.15 21.35 -17.14
C LEU A 147 0.19 21.09 -18.33
N LYS A 148 0.42 21.79 -19.44
CA LYS A 148 -0.45 21.73 -20.63
C LYS A 148 -0.35 20.41 -21.39
N LYS A 149 0.87 19.86 -21.58
CA LYS A 149 1.08 18.68 -22.43
C LYS A 149 0.92 17.34 -21.71
N LEU A 150 0.99 17.31 -20.37
CA LEU A 150 0.96 16.04 -19.62
C LEU A 150 -0.06 16.06 -18.48
N ILE A 151 0.06 17.00 -17.54
CA ILE A 151 -0.74 16.98 -16.31
C ILE A 151 -2.24 17.16 -16.62
N ILE A 152 -2.60 18.19 -17.39
CA ILE A 152 -4.00 18.47 -17.74
C ILE A 152 -4.63 17.32 -18.54
N PRO A 153 -4.04 16.83 -19.65
CA PRO A 153 -4.60 15.71 -20.40
C PRO A 153 -4.81 14.46 -19.55
N CYS A 154 -3.80 14.05 -18.77
CA CYS A 154 -3.90 12.88 -17.92
C CYS A 154 -4.97 13.04 -16.83
N PHE A 155 -5.03 14.22 -16.20
CA PHE A 155 -6.06 14.51 -15.21
C PHE A 155 -7.46 14.45 -15.82
N ASN A 156 -7.67 15.03 -17.00
CA ASN A 156 -8.96 15.04 -17.67
C ASN A 156 -9.41 13.62 -18.05
N GLN A 157 -8.49 12.79 -18.58
CA GLN A 157 -8.77 11.37 -18.84
C GLN A 157 -9.17 10.63 -17.55
N LEU A 158 -8.44 10.85 -16.45
CA LEU A 158 -8.73 10.24 -15.15
C LEU A 158 -10.09 10.68 -14.60
N SER A 159 -10.37 11.98 -14.67
CA SER A 159 -11.62 12.56 -14.21
C SER A 159 -12.81 12.07 -15.02
N SER A 160 -12.67 11.98 -16.34
CA SER A 160 -13.68 11.41 -17.22
C SER A 160 -13.97 9.94 -16.87
N PHE A 161 -12.92 9.12 -16.71
CA PHE A 161 -13.07 7.72 -16.32
C PHE A 161 -13.76 7.54 -14.94
N LEU A 162 -13.42 8.38 -13.96
CA LEU A 162 -14.01 8.33 -12.63
C LEU A 162 -15.32 9.11 -12.49
N GLN A 163 -15.70 9.82 -13.55
CA GLN A 163 -16.81 10.76 -13.63
C GLN A 163 -16.78 11.78 -12.48
N SER A 164 -15.59 12.22 -12.06
CA SER A 164 -15.40 13.09 -10.90
C SER A 164 -13.96 13.61 -10.75
N ASP A 165 -13.82 14.94 -10.73
CA ASP A 165 -12.55 15.62 -10.43
C ASP A 165 -12.03 15.26 -9.03
N SER A 166 -12.93 15.18 -8.02
CA SER A 166 -12.54 14.86 -6.65
C SER A 166 -12.02 13.42 -6.52
N LYS A 167 -12.65 12.44 -7.21
CA LYS A 167 -12.13 11.06 -7.26
C LYS A 167 -10.79 11.00 -7.98
N ALA A 168 -10.59 11.77 -9.06
CA ALA A 168 -9.31 11.86 -9.75
C ALA A 168 -8.20 12.40 -8.84
N ILE A 169 -8.47 13.44 -8.05
CA ILE A 169 -7.52 13.96 -7.05
C ILE A 169 -7.19 12.89 -6.00
N ILE A 170 -8.20 12.18 -5.48
CA ILE A 170 -7.98 11.10 -4.51
C ILE A 170 -7.10 9.99 -5.09
N ALA A 171 -7.33 9.60 -6.34
CA ALA A 171 -6.55 8.58 -7.04
C ALA A 171 -5.10 9.03 -7.27
N LEU A 172 -4.88 10.27 -7.73
CA LEU A 172 -3.55 10.85 -7.89
C LEU A 172 -2.81 10.98 -6.55
N ARG A 173 -3.49 11.39 -5.49
CA ARG A 173 -2.89 11.45 -4.15
C ARG A 173 -2.44 10.08 -3.66
N ARG A 174 -3.23 9.03 -3.94
CA ARG A 174 -2.88 7.63 -3.60
C ARG A 174 -1.72 7.11 -4.46
N ASN A 175 -1.62 7.54 -5.72
CA ASN A 175 -0.52 7.18 -6.59
C ASN A 175 -0.16 8.31 -7.58
N PRO A 176 0.73 9.23 -7.20
CA PRO A 176 1.12 10.36 -8.04
C PRO A 176 1.83 9.97 -9.33
N PHE A 177 2.29 8.72 -9.42
CA PHE A 177 2.99 8.17 -10.58
C PHE A 177 2.04 7.81 -11.72
N LEU A 178 0.73 8.03 -11.58
CA LEU A 178 -0.23 7.87 -12.67
C LEU A 178 -0.10 8.95 -13.75
N ILE A 179 0.32 10.17 -13.41
CA ILE A 179 0.44 11.29 -14.36
C ILE A 179 1.31 10.97 -15.59
N PRO A 180 2.50 10.36 -15.45
CA PRO A 180 3.29 9.97 -16.61
C PRO A 180 2.80 8.68 -17.30
N CYS A 181 1.78 8.00 -16.78
CA CYS A 181 1.31 6.76 -17.38
C CYS A 181 0.45 7.06 -18.60
N ASN A 182 0.73 6.36 -19.71
CA ASN A 182 -0.13 6.39 -20.87
C ASN A 182 -1.37 5.52 -20.62
N PHE A 183 -2.50 6.16 -20.31
CA PHE A 183 -3.74 5.44 -20.02
C PHE A 183 -4.32 4.73 -21.25
N ASP A 184 -4.14 5.29 -22.44
CA ASP A 184 -4.62 4.70 -23.69
C ASP A 184 -3.90 3.38 -24.01
N VAL A 185 -2.61 3.29 -23.66
CA VAL A 185 -1.80 2.09 -23.90
C VAL A 185 -1.98 1.03 -22.81
N TYR A 186 -2.17 1.43 -21.55
CA TYR A 186 -2.16 0.49 -20.43
C TYR A 186 -3.52 0.39 -19.71
N MET A 187 -4.06 1.51 -19.24
CA MET A 187 -5.22 1.49 -18.35
C MET A 187 -6.51 1.12 -19.08
N LEU A 188 -6.82 1.78 -20.20
CA LEU A 188 -8.05 1.55 -20.94
C LEU A 188 -8.15 0.12 -21.51
N PRO A 189 -7.08 -0.48 -22.09
CA PRO A 189 -7.13 -1.88 -22.51
C PRO A 189 -7.35 -2.87 -21.35
N ASN A 190 -6.78 -2.60 -20.18
CA ASN A 190 -6.98 -3.41 -18.98
C ASN A 190 -8.41 -3.29 -18.45
N VAL A 191 -8.97 -2.07 -18.43
CA VAL A 191 -10.38 -1.83 -18.09
C VAL A 191 -11.30 -2.56 -19.07
N LYS A 192 -11.04 -2.45 -20.38
CA LYS A 192 -11.79 -3.17 -21.41
C LYS A 192 -11.74 -4.68 -21.20
N THR A 193 -10.56 -5.23 -20.90
CA THR A 193 -10.41 -6.67 -20.61
C THR A 193 -11.28 -7.12 -19.43
N LEU A 194 -11.43 -6.29 -18.39
CA LEU A 194 -12.33 -6.59 -17.27
C LEU A 194 -13.81 -6.54 -17.69
N LEU A 195 -14.20 -5.51 -18.44
CA LEU A 195 -15.57 -5.34 -18.95
C LEU A 195 -15.97 -6.51 -19.86
N ASP A 196 -15.10 -6.88 -20.81
CA ASP A 196 -15.29 -8.02 -21.72
C ASP A 196 -15.41 -9.36 -20.95
N ASN A 197 -14.89 -9.43 -19.73
CA ASN A 197 -15.02 -10.58 -18.84
C ASN A 197 -16.20 -10.50 -17.85
N GLY A 198 -17.06 -9.50 -17.99
CA GLY A 198 -18.29 -9.34 -17.21
C GLY A 198 -18.07 -8.70 -15.84
N VAL A 199 -16.95 -8.01 -15.61
CA VAL A 199 -16.75 -7.27 -14.37
C VAL A 199 -17.59 -5.98 -14.39
N PRO A 200 -18.42 -5.71 -13.37
CA PRO A 200 -19.22 -4.48 -13.31
C PRO A 200 -18.34 -3.22 -13.27
N GLU A 201 -18.71 -2.20 -14.02
CA GLU A 201 -17.99 -0.92 -14.07
C GLU A 201 -17.82 -0.30 -12.67
N SER A 202 -18.87 -0.35 -11.84
CA SER A 202 -18.83 0.13 -10.46
C SER A 202 -17.77 -0.57 -9.60
N ASN A 203 -17.55 -1.87 -9.81
CA ASN A 203 -16.49 -2.63 -9.14
C ASN A 203 -15.11 -2.19 -9.66
N ILE A 204 -14.95 -1.97 -10.96
CA ILE A 204 -13.71 -1.47 -11.57
C ILE A 204 -13.37 -0.10 -10.99
N THR A 205 -14.31 0.86 -11.01
CA THR A 205 -14.12 2.21 -10.45
C THR A 205 -13.78 2.16 -8.97
N THR A 206 -14.47 1.31 -8.20
CA THR A 206 -14.18 1.11 -6.77
C THR A 206 -12.74 0.65 -6.59
N MET A 207 -12.33 -0.41 -7.28
CA MET A 207 -10.99 -0.98 -7.14
C MET A 207 -9.90 -0.09 -7.69
N PHE A 208 -10.16 0.65 -8.77
CA PHE A 208 -9.24 1.65 -9.30
C PHE A 208 -8.97 2.74 -8.26
N ASN A 209 -9.99 3.24 -7.56
CA ASN A 209 -9.77 4.23 -6.51
C ASN A 209 -8.84 3.72 -5.41
N TYR A 210 -8.95 2.45 -5.00
CA TYR A 210 -8.09 1.87 -3.95
C TYR A 210 -6.70 1.45 -4.44
N HIS A 211 -6.60 0.96 -5.68
CA HIS A 211 -5.38 0.37 -6.23
C HIS A 211 -5.13 0.84 -7.68
N PRO A 212 -4.98 2.15 -7.94
CA PRO A 212 -4.96 2.66 -9.30
C PRO A 212 -3.74 2.17 -10.08
N ARG A 213 -2.61 1.94 -9.40
CA ARG A 213 -1.41 1.35 -10.00
C ARG A 213 -1.68 -0.04 -10.59
N ALA A 214 -2.67 -0.77 -10.06
CA ALA A 214 -2.95 -2.13 -10.50
C ALA A 214 -3.45 -2.22 -11.94
N PHE A 215 -4.05 -1.15 -12.44
CA PHE A 215 -4.61 -1.06 -13.78
C PHE A 215 -3.58 -0.58 -14.81
N VAL A 216 -2.40 -0.15 -14.38
CA VAL A 216 -1.32 0.30 -15.27
C VAL A 216 -0.23 -0.77 -15.32
N MET A 217 -0.44 -1.74 -16.20
CA MET A 217 0.51 -2.80 -16.57
C MET A 217 0.28 -3.27 -18.01
N SER A 218 1.16 -4.12 -18.54
CA SER A 218 1.03 -4.67 -19.90
C SER A 218 -0.36 -5.29 -20.12
N PRO A 219 -1.08 -4.93 -21.19
CA PRO A 219 -2.37 -5.53 -21.51
C PRO A 219 -2.31 -7.05 -21.66
N ASP A 220 -1.27 -7.59 -22.29
CA ASP A 220 -1.12 -9.03 -22.49
C ASP A 220 -0.99 -9.76 -21.15
N GLN A 221 -0.12 -9.24 -20.26
CA GLN A 221 0.06 -9.83 -18.93
C GLN A 221 -1.22 -9.72 -18.08
N PHE A 222 -1.92 -8.59 -18.19
CA PHE A 222 -3.16 -8.37 -17.46
C PHE A 222 -4.25 -9.33 -17.92
N LYS A 223 -4.35 -9.57 -19.24
CA LYS A 223 -5.31 -10.52 -19.82
C LYS A 223 -5.08 -11.94 -19.33
N GLU A 224 -3.83 -12.40 -19.26
CA GLU A 224 -3.50 -13.71 -18.70
C GLU A 224 -3.89 -13.81 -17.21
N ILE A 225 -3.61 -12.78 -16.40
CA ILE A 225 -4.03 -12.77 -14.99
C ILE A 225 -5.56 -12.86 -14.86
N VAL A 226 -6.32 -12.11 -15.67
CA VAL A 226 -7.78 -12.13 -15.66
C VAL A 226 -8.32 -13.52 -16.02
N LYS A 227 -7.71 -14.17 -17.02
CA LYS A 227 -8.03 -15.54 -17.42
C LYS A 227 -7.74 -16.53 -16.29
N ASP A 228 -6.55 -16.52 -15.73
CA ASP A 228 -6.14 -17.41 -14.63
C ASP A 228 -7.08 -17.29 -13.42
N VAL A 229 -7.40 -16.06 -13.00
CA VAL A 229 -8.29 -15.81 -11.87
C VAL A 229 -9.70 -16.32 -12.15
N LYS A 230 -10.19 -16.21 -13.39
CA LYS A 230 -11.49 -16.75 -13.81
C LYS A 230 -11.48 -18.28 -13.78
N GLU A 231 -10.43 -18.92 -14.28
CA GLU A 231 -10.26 -20.37 -14.25
C GLU A 231 -10.11 -20.93 -12.83
N MET A 232 -9.60 -20.14 -11.87
CA MET A 232 -9.58 -20.49 -10.44
C MET A 232 -10.97 -20.51 -9.78
N GLY A 233 -12.02 -20.12 -10.52
CA GLY A 233 -13.42 -20.14 -10.08
C GLY A 233 -13.87 -18.85 -9.37
N PHE A 234 -13.16 -17.74 -9.54
CA PHE A 234 -13.65 -16.45 -9.06
C PHE A 234 -14.76 -15.92 -9.97
N ASN A 235 -15.88 -15.52 -9.38
CA ASN A 235 -16.98 -14.88 -10.10
C ASN A 235 -16.64 -13.41 -10.43
N PRO A 236 -16.55 -13.02 -11.73
CA PRO A 236 -16.24 -11.64 -12.16
C PRO A 236 -17.20 -10.56 -11.61
N LEU A 237 -18.42 -10.93 -11.24
CA LEU A 237 -19.41 -10.02 -10.68
C LEU A 237 -19.09 -9.56 -9.25
N LEU A 238 -18.21 -10.27 -8.54
CA LEU A 238 -17.88 -10.01 -7.14
C LEU A 238 -16.53 -9.30 -7.00
N LEU A 239 -16.43 -8.32 -6.10
CA LEU A 239 -15.19 -7.57 -5.85
C LEU A 239 -13.98 -8.47 -5.55
N LYS A 240 -14.19 -9.65 -4.95
CA LYS A 240 -13.11 -10.61 -4.68
C LYS A 240 -12.38 -11.08 -5.94
N PHE A 241 -13.03 -11.07 -7.11
CA PHE A 241 -12.36 -11.32 -8.39
C PHE A 241 -11.27 -10.30 -8.65
N LEU A 242 -11.59 -9.00 -8.51
CA LEU A 242 -10.62 -7.92 -8.68
C LEU A 242 -9.54 -7.92 -7.59
N HIS A 243 -9.88 -8.27 -6.34
CA HIS A 243 -8.86 -8.47 -5.31
C HIS A 243 -7.86 -9.56 -5.67
N ALA A 244 -8.32 -10.67 -6.27
CA ALA A 244 -7.44 -11.71 -6.77
C ALA A 244 -6.57 -11.18 -7.92
N VAL A 245 -7.15 -10.57 -8.97
CA VAL A 245 -6.38 -9.96 -10.08
C VAL A 245 -5.29 -9.02 -9.58
N ILE A 246 -5.62 -8.15 -8.62
CA ILE A 246 -4.68 -7.19 -8.03
C ILE A 246 -3.59 -7.89 -7.22
N LEU A 247 -3.91 -8.97 -6.51
CA LEU A 247 -2.92 -9.76 -5.79
C LEU A 247 -1.90 -10.37 -6.75
N PHE A 248 -2.35 -11.00 -7.84
CA PHE A 248 -1.47 -11.65 -8.83
C PHE A 248 -0.49 -10.65 -9.47
N ARG A 249 -0.88 -9.38 -9.59
CA ARG A 249 0.04 -8.31 -9.97
C ARG A 249 1.06 -7.96 -8.88
N LYS A 250 0.65 -7.97 -7.61
CA LYS A 250 1.48 -7.52 -6.47
C LYS A 250 2.48 -8.58 -6.01
N VAL A 251 2.12 -9.86 -6.14
CA VAL A 251 2.83 -10.96 -5.50
C VAL A 251 3.32 -11.92 -6.57
N SER A 252 4.63 -12.15 -6.62
CA SER A 252 5.21 -13.12 -7.54
C SER A 252 4.78 -14.54 -7.20
N LYS A 253 4.84 -15.44 -8.18
CA LYS A 253 4.64 -16.88 -8.02
C LYS A 253 5.44 -17.47 -6.86
N SER A 254 6.76 -17.26 -6.85
CA SER A 254 7.64 -17.75 -5.77
C SER A 254 7.26 -17.20 -4.40
N ALA A 255 6.79 -15.95 -4.33
CA ALA A 255 6.32 -15.35 -3.09
C ALA A 255 4.93 -15.88 -2.67
N MET A 256 4.11 -16.41 -3.57
CA MET A 256 2.88 -17.13 -3.21
C MET A 256 3.20 -18.53 -2.73
N GLU A 257 4.06 -19.28 -3.45
CA GLU A 257 4.53 -20.62 -3.07
C GLU A 257 5.12 -20.62 -1.67
N GLY A 258 6.04 -19.69 -1.38
CA GLY A 258 6.61 -19.56 -0.06
C GLY A 258 5.60 -19.20 1.05
N LYS A 259 4.43 -18.64 0.72
CA LYS A 259 3.33 -18.43 1.70
C LYS A 259 2.48 -19.69 1.85
N PHE A 260 2.27 -20.46 0.80
CA PHE A 260 1.63 -21.77 0.89
C PHE A 260 2.42 -22.68 1.82
N ASP A 261 3.75 -22.71 1.69
CA ASP A 261 4.62 -23.49 2.57
C ASP A 261 4.50 -23.07 4.03
N VAL A 262 4.32 -21.77 4.30
CA VAL A 262 4.05 -21.28 5.66
C VAL A 262 2.73 -21.85 6.17
N TYR A 263 1.64 -21.78 5.41
CA TYR A 263 0.36 -22.34 5.84
C TYR A 263 0.40 -23.86 6.03
N LYS A 264 1.14 -24.58 5.18
CA LYS A 264 1.36 -26.02 5.33
C LYS A 264 2.07 -26.37 6.63
N LYS A 265 3.05 -25.57 7.07
CA LYS A 265 3.71 -25.74 8.38
C LYS A 265 2.75 -25.59 9.56
N TRP A 266 1.63 -24.88 9.36
CA TRP A 266 0.55 -24.76 10.34
C TRP A 266 -0.57 -25.79 10.13
N GLY A 267 -0.33 -26.85 9.36
CA GLY A 267 -1.24 -27.97 9.18
C GLY A 267 -2.33 -27.77 8.13
N TRP A 268 -2.29 -26.70 7.32
CA TRP A 268 -3.27 -26.55 6.25
C TRP A 268 -2.90 -27.41 5.05
N SER A 269 -3.86 -28.18 4.56
CA SER A 269 -3.82 -28.83 3.25
C SER A 269 -3.87 -27.80 2.11
N ASP A 270 -3.46 -28.22 0.91
CA ASP A 270 -3.62 -27.39 -0.28
C ASP A 270 -5.09 -26.98 -0.49
N GLU A 271 -6.04 -27.88 -0.24
CA GLU A 271 -7.45 -27.58 -0.39
C GLU A 271 -7.92 -26.48 0.56
N GLU A 272 -7.49 -26.51 1.83
CA GLU A 272 -7.82 -25.48 2.83
C GLU A 272 -7.20 -24.13 2.49
N ILE A 273 -5.94 -24.09 2.06
CA ILE A 273 -5.28 -22.85 1.61
C ILE A 273 -6.08 -22.23 0.45
N TRP A 274 -6.47 -23.05 -0.51
CA TRP A 274 -7.26 -22.59 -1.65
C TRP A 274 -8.67 -22.14 -1.27
N LYS A 275 -9.33 -22.85 -0.34
CA LYS A 275 -10.63 -22.45 0.19
C LYS A 275 -10.54 -21.10 0.89
N ALA A 276 -9.50 -20.91 1.71
CA ALA A 276 -9.18 -19.65 2.37
C ALA A 276 -8.92 -18.52 1.34
N PHE A 277 -8.12 -18.80 0.31
CA PHE A 277 -7.80 -17.85 -0.77
C PHE A 277 -9.05 -17.41 -1.56
N ARG A 278 -9.90 -18.35 -1.96
CA ARG A 278 -11.16 -18.04 -2.67
C ARG A 278 -12.17 -17.29 -1.79
N LYS A 279 -12.15 -17.52 -0.48
CA LYS A 279 -12.95 -16.77 0.49
C LYS A 279 -12.41 -15.36 0.68
N PHE A 280 -11.09 -15.19 0.70
CA PHE A 280 -10.42 -13.91 0.90
C PHE A 280 -9.04 -13.90 0.24
N PRO A 281 -8.88 -13.31 -0.96
CA PRO A 281 -7.60 -13.29 -1.67
C PRO A 281 -6.46 -12.62 -0.87
N GLY A 282 -6.82 -11.66 0.00
CA GLY A 282 -5.89 -10.97 0.88
C GLY A 282 -5.14 -11.87 1.85
N VAL A 283 -5.49 -13.15 1.98
CA VAL A 283 -4.74 -14.13 2.79
C VAL A 283 -3.29 -14.26 2.34
N LEU A 284 -2.98 -13.99 1.07
CA LEU A 284 -1.61 -14.04 0.53
C LEU A 284 -0.91 -12.68 0.41
N GLU A 285 -1.53 -11.58 0.88
CA GLU A 285 -0.90 -10.25 0.89
C GLU A 285 0.17 -10.06 1.99
N PRO A 286 -0.05 -10.51 3.25
CA PRO A 286 0.93 -10.35 4.33
C PRO A 286 2.28 -11.02 4.02
N SER A 287 3.35 -10.53 4.67
CA SER A 287 4.65 -11.20 4.60
C SER A 287 4.60 -12.56 5.32
N LYS A 288 5.54 -13.45 5.00
CA LYS A 288 5.67 -14.77 5.65
C LYS A 288 5.84 -14.62 7.16
N GLU A 289 6.63 -13.63 7.58
CA GLU A 289 6.94 -13.32 8.97
C GLU A 289 5.68 -12.88 9.72
N LYS A 290 4.84 -12.04 9.08
CA LYS A 290 3.56 -11.62 9.66
C LYS A 290 2.58 -12.79 9.78
N ILE A 291 2.49 -13.66 8.77
CA ILE A 291 1.63 -14.86 8.83
C ILE A 291 2.08 -15.75 9.99
N THR A 292 3.37 -16.07 10.06
CA THR A 292 3.94 -16.90 11.14
C THR A 292 3.68 -16.28 12.52
N ALA A 293 3.88 -14.99 12.70
CA ALA A 293 3.65 -14.33 13.99
C ALA A 293 2.18 -14.36 14.42
N ILE A 294 1.24 -14.21 13.48
CA ILE A 294 -0.20 -14.31 13.77
C ILE A 294 -0.59 -15.74 14.10
N MET A 295 -0.11 -16.72 13.32
CA MET A 295 -0.42 -18.13 13.54
C MET A 295 0.17 -18.63 14.86
N ASP A 296 1.41 -18.27 15.19
CA ASP A 296 2.05 -18.61 16.46
C ASP A 296 1.27 -18.08 17.66
N PHE A 297 0.87 -16.81 17.63
CA PHE A 297 0.07 -16.24 18.70
C PHE A 297 -1.31 -16.92 18.83
N LEU A 298 -2.03 -17.09 17.71
CA LEU A 298 -3.39 -17.63 17.76
C LEU A 298 -3.41 -19.13 18.09
N VAL A 299 -2.51 -19.92 17.50
CA VAL A 299 -2.48 -21.37 17.66
C VAL A 299 -1.75 -21.77 18.93
N ASN A 300 -0.51 -21.30 19.12
CA ASN A 300 0.33 -21.76 20.23
C ASN A 300 0.02 -21.00 21.53
N GLU A 301 -0.10 -19.67 21.50
CA GLU A 301 -0.32 -18.89 22.74
C GLU A 301 -1.78 -18.85 23.19
N MET A 302 -2.72 -18.86 22.24
CA MET A 302 -4.16 -18.77 22.53
C MET A 302 -4.91 -20.11 22.38
N GLY A 303 -4.26 -21.15 21.85
CA GLY A 303 -4.84 -22.49 21.74
C GLY A 303 -5.94 -22.64 20.69
N PHE A 304 -6.07 -21.72 19.73
CA PHE A 304 -7.05 -21.89 18.65
C PHE A 304 -6.59 -22.98 17.68
N GLU A 305 -7.53 -23.82 17.25
CA GLU A 305 -7.27 -24.74 16.14
C GLU A 305 -6.90 -23.97 14.86
N SER A 306 -5.81 -24.37 14.20
CA SER A 306 -5.33 -23.76 12.96
C SER A 306 -6.42 -23.67 11.87
N LEU A 307 -7.31 -24.65 11.82
CA LEU A 307 -8.42 -24.72 10.87
C LEU A 307 -9.47 -23.62 11.08
N ILE A 308 -9.64 -23.11 12.31
CA ILE A 308 -10.52 -21.96 12.59
C ILE A 308 -10.01 -20.72 11.85
N ILE A 309 -8.68 -20.54 11.77
CA ILE A 309 -8.06 -19.44 11.02
C ILE A 309 -8.25 -19.63 9.52
N ALA A 310 -8.13 -20.84 8.99
CA ALA A 310 -8.39 -21.13 7.58
C ALA A 310 -9.83 -20.78 7.18
N ASN A 311 -10.77 -20.99 8.09
CA ASN A 311 -12.17 -20.61 7.92
C ASN A 311 -12.42 -19.10 8.12
N HIS A 312 -11.49 -18.36 8.70
CA HIS A 312 -11.58 -16.90 8.91
C HIS A 312 -10.34 -16.16 8.38
N PRO A 313 -10.02 -16.30 7.08
CA PRO A 313 -8.73 -15.90 6.51
C PRO A 313 -8.44 -14.40 6.54
N SER A 314 -9.46 -13.55 6.76
CA SER A 314 -9.25 -12.09 6.87
C SER A 314 -8.44 -11.68 8.11
N ILE A 315 -8.29 -12.58 9.10
CA ILE A 315 -7.54 -12.29 10.32
C ILE A 315 -6.07 -11.98 10.05
N VAL A 316 -5.44 -12.65 9.07
CA VAL A 316 -4.01 -12.44 8.77
C VAL A 316 -3.72 -11.04 8.22
N SER A 317 -4.73 -10.34 7.70
CA SER A 317 -4.60 -8.95 7.26
C SER A 317 -4.74 -7.94 8.40
N ARG A 318 -5.23 -8.35 9.59
CA ARG A 318 -5.36 -7.45 10.75
C ARG A 318 -3.99 -7.13 11.35
N SER A 319 -3.95 -6.13 12.24
CA SER A 319 -2.75 -5.82 13.01
C SER A 319 -2.65 -6.76 14.20
N LEU A 320 -1.49 -7.40 14.37
CA LEU A 320 -1.23 -8.27 15.50
C LEU A 320 -1.28 -7.47 16.80
N GLU A 321 -0.53 -6.36 16.86
CA GLU A 321 -0.36 -5.54 18.06
C GLU A 321 -1.55 -4.61 18.33
N LYS A 322 -2.22 -4.09 17.31
CA LYS A 322 -3.33 -3.13 17.50
C LYS A 322 -4.70 -3.78 17.63
N LEU A 323 -4.84 -5.06 17.30
CA LEU A 323 -6.16 -5.71 17.28
C LEU A 323 -6.14 -7.14 17.79
N ILE A 324 -5.29 -8.01 17.26
CA ILE A 324 -5.36 -9.45 17.57
C ILE A 324 -4.99 -9.70 19.03
N VAL A 325 -3.79 -9.29 19.45
CA VAL A 325 -3.29 -9.54 20.81
C VAL A 325 -4.18 -8.88 21.86
N PRO A 326 -4.52 -7.57 21.77
CA PRO A 326 -5.34 -6.91 22.79
C PRO A 326 -6.68 -7.61 23.00
N ARG A 327 -7.37 -7.94 21.90
CA ARG A 327 -8.71 -8.53 21.97
C ARG A 327 -8.69 -9.98 22.41
N ALA A 328 -7.68 -10.75 22.00
CA ALA A 328 -7.53 -12.14 22.41
C ALA A 328 -7.29 -12.25 23.92
N LEU A 329 -6.34 -11.46 24.44
CA LEU A 329 -6.01 -11.45 25.87
C LEU A 329 -7.16 -10.91 26.71
N PHE A 330 -7.82 -9.84 26.25
CA PHE A 330 -8.99 -9.30 26.94
C PHE A 330 -10.14 -10.32 26.97
N ALA A 331 -10.44 -10.98 25.86
CA ALA A 331 -11.50 -11.97 25.82
C ALA A 331 -11.16 -13.20 26.70
N ARG A 332 -9.90 -13.62 26.78
CA ARG A 332 -9.46 -14.68 27.72
C ARG A 332 -9.68 -14.30 29.17
N GLU A 333 -9.45 -13.04 29.53
CA GLU A 333 -9.73 -12.53 30.89
C GLU A 333 -11.25 -12.46 31.19
N LEU A 334 -12.07 -12.10 30.19
CA LEU A 334 -13.52 -12.16 30.35
C LEU A 334 -14.01 -13.60 30.57
N LEU A 335 -13.37 -14.57 29.90
CA LEU A 335 -13.66 -15.98 30.07
C LEU A 335 -13.26 -16.47 31.47
N SER A 336 -12.07 -16.12 31.97
CA SER A 336 -11.63 -16.49 33.33
C SER A 336 -12.50 -15.88 34.42
N LYS A 337 -13.04 -14.68 34.20
CA LYS A 337 -14.02 -14.02 35.09
C LYS A 337 -15.46 -14.55 34.95
N GLY A 338 -15.71 -15.51 34.04
CA GLY A 338 -17.05 -16.07 33.80
C GLY A 338 -18.05 -15.09 33.16
N LEU A 339 -17.59 -13.96 32.62
CA LEU A 339 -18.45 -12.93 32.02
C LEU A 339 -18.93 -13.34 30.61
N ILE A 340 -18.17 -14.20 29.94
CA ILE A 340 -18.54 -14.82 28.66
C ILE A 340 -18.43 -16.34 28.77
N LYS A 341 -19.21 -17.07 27.95
CA LYS A 341 -19.21 -18.54 27.94
C LYS A 341 -18.17 -19.12 26.98
N ASP A 342 -17.89 -18.43 25.89
CA ASP A 342 -17.05 -18.94 24.79
C ASP A 342 -16.32 -17.82 24.02
N LEU A 343 -15.20 -18.18 23.41
CA LEU A 343 -14.40 -17.31 22.55
C LEU A 343 -14.77 -17.48 21.08
N ARG A 344 -15.90 -16.91 20.67
CA ARG A 344 -16.30 -16.94 19.26
C ARG A 344 -15.36 -16.10 18.40
N PHE A 345 -14.46 -16.77 17.67
CA PHE A 345 -13.39 -16.17 16.86
C PHE A 345 -13.88 -15.02 15.96
N SER A 346 -14.97 -15.24 15.22
CA SER A 346 -15.56 -14.24 14.33
C SER A 346 -16.07 -12.99 15.06
N VAL A 347 -16.54 -13.13 16.31
CA VAL A 347 -17.06 -12.02 17.11
C VAL A 347 -15.91 -11.21 17.71
N VAL A 348 -14.89 -11.88 18.24
CA VAL A 348 -13.73 -11.24 18.85
C VAL A 348 -12.94 -10.45 17.80
N PHE A 349 -12.63 -11.07 16.65
CA PHE A 349 -11.72 -10.47 15.68
C PHE A 349 -12.40 -9.84 14.45
N GLY A 350 -13.65 -10.23 14.16
CA GLY A 350 -14.39 -9.75 12.99
C GLY A 350 -15.13 -8.44 13.19
N THR A 351 -15.32 -7.98 14.44
CA THR A 351 -16.10 -6.77 14.75
C THR A 351 -15.26 -5.49 14.69
N SER A 352 -15.91 -4.34 14.43
CA SER A 352 -15.26 -3.03 14.52
C SER A 352 -14.93 -2.68 15.98
N GLU A 353 -14.03 -1.72 16.20
CA GLU A 353 -13.64 -1.28 17.55
C GLU A 353 -14.85 -0.83 18.38
N LYS A 354 -15.69 0.03 17.80
CA LYS A 354 -16.94 0.49 18.43
C LYS A 354 -17.84 -0.67 18.86
N VAL A 355 -18.01 -1.66 17.99
CA VAL A 355 -18.87 -2.83 18.28
C VAL A 355 -18.22 -3.73 19.33
N PHE A 356 -16.89 -3.91 19.28
CA PHE A 356 -16.15 -4.69 20.26
C PHE A 356 -16.28 -4.10 21.66
N VAL A 357 -15.97 -2.80 21.81
CA VAL A 357 -16.10 -2.07 23.09
C VAL A 357 -17.54 -2.14 23.60
N GLN A 358 -18.53 -1.91 22.73
CA GLN A 358 -19.93 -1.99 23.17
C GLN A 358 -20.29 -3.38 23.71
N ARG A 359 -19.83 -4.45 23.05
CA ARG A 359 -20.21 -5.84 23.37
C ARG A 359 -19.46 -6.42 24.56
N PHE A 360 -18.18 -6.09 24.71
CA PHE A 360 -17.29 -6.75 25.66
C PHE A 360 -16.82 -5.85 26.81
N VAL A 361 -16.94 -4.53 26.66
CA VAL A 361 -16.61 -3.56 27.71
C VAL A 361 -17.90 -2.97 28.29
N ASN A 362 -18.65 -2.20 27.50
CA ASN A 362 -19.80 -1.43 27.98
C ASN A 362 -20.94 -2.31 28.48
N LYS A 363 -21.15 -3.48 27.87
CA LYS A 363 -22.17 -4.45 28.29
C LYS A 363 -22.03 -4.88 29.76
N TYR A 364 -20.81 -4.86 30.29
CA TYR A 364 -20.50 -5.31 31.64
C TYR A 364 -20.11 -4.15 32.56
N LYS A 365 -20.28 -2.90 32.12
CA LYS A 365 -19.81 -1.70 32.85
C LYS A 365 -20.34 -1.64 34.29
N ASP A 366 -21.59 -2.04 34.51
CA ASP A 366 -22.21 -2.03 35.84
C ASP A 366 -21.73 -3.18 36.74
N LYS A 367 -21.24 -4.27 36.14
CA LYS A 367 -20.79 -5.48 36.85
C LYS A 367 -19.27 -5.54 37.04
N ALA A 368 -18.53 -4.90 36.16
CA ALA A 368 -17.07 -4.89 36.10
C ALA A 368 -16.60 -3.55 35.48
N PRO A 369 -16.63 -2.45 36.27
CA PRO A 369 -16.27 -1.12 35.77
C PRO A 369 -14.79 -1.02 35.36
N GLU A 370 -13.94 -1.94 35.84
CA GLU A 370 -12.51 -1.99 35.53
C GLU A 370 -12.20 -2.45 34.09
N LEU A 371 -13.18 -3.00 33.37
CA LEU A 371 -12.96 -3.60 32.05
C LEU A 371 -12.46 -2.62 30.98
N LEU A 372 -12.84 -1.34 31.07
CA LEU A 372 -12.34 -0.33 30.13
C LEU A 372 -10.84 -0.14 30.32
N LYS A 373 -10.41 0.08 31.57
CA LYS A 373 -9.00 0.23 31.92
C LYS A 373 -8.21 -1.04 31.57
N LEU A 374 -8.76 -2.21 31.87
CA LEU A 374 -8.15 -3.49 31.51
C LEU A 374 -7.94 -3.61 29.99
N TYR A 375 -8.91 -3.20 29.17
CA TYR A 375 -8.78 -3.25 27.72
C TYR A 375 -7.73 -2.26 27.20
N GLU A 376 -7.66 -1.06 27.77
CA GLU A 376 -6.61 -0.06 27.50
C GLU A 376 -5.22 -0.61 27.86
N GLU A 377 -5.07 -1.26 29.02
CA GLU A 377 -3.83 -1.92 29.43
C GLU A 377 -3.42 -3.02 28.44
N LYS A 378 -4.36 -3.80 27.89
CA LYS A 378 -4.05 -4.82 26.87
C LYS A 378 -3.61 -4.19 25.54
N LEU A 379 -4.13 -3.02 25.18
CA LEU A 379 -3.70 -2.27 24.01
C LEU A 379 -2.25 -1.80 24.18
N GLU A 380 -1.91 -1.21 25.32
CA GLU A 380 -0.55 -0.75 25.61
C GLU A 380 0.46 -1.90 25.67
N PHE A 381 0.12 -2.98 26.38
CA PHE A 381 0.93 -4.19 26.48
C PHE A 381 1.29 -4.77 25.10
N ALA A 382 0.31 -4.84 24.20
CA ALA A 382 0.53 -5.36 22.85
C ALA A 382 1.41 -4.43 21.99
N VAL A 383 1.27 -3.11 22.14
CA VAL A 383 2.12 -2.12 21.45
C VAL A 383 3.57 -2.21 21.90
N ARG A 384 3.83 -2.45 23.21
CA ARG A 384 5.17 -2.66 23.75
C ARG A 384 5.78 -4.02 23.36
N GLY A 385 5.00 -4.91 22.76
CA GLY A 385 5.46 -6.23 22.31
C GLY A 385 5.72 -7.22 23.44
N GLU A 386 5.22 -6.96 24.64
CA GLU A 386 5.51 -7.72 25.86
C GLU A 386 4.90 -9.13 25.85
N TYR A 387 3.90 -9.40 25.00
CA TYR A 387 3.39 -10.75 24.74
C TYR A 387 4.48 -11.68 24.17
N LYS A 388 5.51 -11.11 23.54
CA LYS A 388 6.66 -11.87 23.01
C LYS A 388 7.62 -12.32 24.12
N SER A 389 7.53 -11.79 25.34
CA SER A 389 8.48 -12.05 26.43
C SER A 389 8.13 -13.30 27.25
N ASN A 390 6.86 -13.75 27.21
CA ASN A 390 6.45 -15.06 27.76
C ASN A 390 6.98 -16.25 26.93
N ARG A 391 7.73 -15.99 25.86
CA ARG A 391 8.36 -17.01 24.99
C ARG A 391 9.55 -17.73 25.62
N ALA A 392 10.18 -17.15 26.63
CA ALA A 392 11.40 -17.70 27.23
C ALA A 392 11.15 -18.61 28.45
N SER A 393 9.97 -18.57 29.07
CA SER A 393 9.68 -19.31 30.32
C SER A 393 8.88 -20.61 30.13
N CYS A 394 8.37 -20.90 28.93
CA CYS A 394 7.60 -22.13 28.65
C CYS A 394 8.28 -23.09 27.65
N ARG A 395 9.57 -22.88 27.35
CA ARG A 395 10.40 -23.84 26.59
C ARG A 395 11.57 -24.32 27.46
N THR A 396 11.24 -25.04 28.53
CA THR A 396 12.15 -25.93 29.26
C THR A 396 11.40 -27.19 29.60
#